data_AF-A0A812XRC6-F1
#
_entry.id   AF-A0A812XRC6-F1
#
_cell.length_a   1.000
_cell.length_b   1.000
_cell.length_c   1.000
_cell.angle_alpha   90.00
_cell.angle_beta   90.00
_cell.angle_gamma   90.00
#
_symmetry.space_group_name_H-M   'P 1'
#
loop_
_entity.id
_entity.type
_entity.pdbx_description
1 polymer ?
#
loop_
_entity_poly.entity_id
_entity_poly.type
_entity_poly.pdbx_seq_one_letter_code
_entity_poly.pdbx_strand_id
1 'polypeptide(L)'
;EMTADAETTTYVPPPLMLVSGEFVCPTRNLLDNPGIYFESETESMEYEVCEAKCKNHDDCNFFWHGTQSSATTCRLFSACDSLVREMGLEGDLMAMPRTPGCVVANPIECFTVSMRRKYLTTA
;
A
#
# COMPACT_ATOMS: atom_id res chain seq x y z
N GLU A 1 33.81 -24.68 -11.34
CA GLU A 1 33.73 -23.34 -10.73
C GLU A 1 32.41 -22.70 -11.17
N MET A 2 31.50 -22.47 -10.20
CA MET A 2 30.98 -21.13 -9.79
C MET A 2 30.08 -20.47 -10.86
N THR A 3 28.84 -20.03 -10.63
CA THR A 3 27.93 -19.95 -9.47
C THR A 3 26.53 -19.80 -10.07
N ALA A 4 25.56 -20.63 -9.64
CA ALA A 4 24.15 -20.38 -9.94
C ALA A 4 23.60 -19.54 -8.79
N ASP A 5 23.62 -18.22 -8.94
CA ASP A 5 22.92 -17.31 -8.04
C ASP A 5 21.42 -17.58 -8.16
N ALA A 6 20.89 -18.35 -7.21
CA ALA A 6 19.45 -18.50 -7.00
C ALA A 6 18.93 -17.23 -6.34
N GLU A 7 18.75 -16.19 -7.16
CA GLU A 7 18.09 -14.95 -6.76
C GLU A 7 16.65 -15.31 -6.36
N THR A 8 16.41 -15.39 -5.04
CA THR A 8 15.10 -15.74 -4.50
C THR A 8 14.23 -14.50 -4.67
N THR A 9 13.53 -14.40 -5.81
CA THR A 9 12.64 -13.29 -6.13
C THR A 9 11.53 -13.23 -5.07
N THR A 10 11.76 -12.36 -4.11
CA THR A 10 10.96 -12.25 -2.91
C THR A 10 9.74 -11.41 -3.26
N TYR A 11 8.60 -12.07 -3.45
CA TYR A 11 7.36 -11.40 -3.83
C TYR A 11 6.79 -10.62 -2.63
N VAL A 12 6.74 -9.30 -2.77
CA VAL A 12 5.99 -8.41 -1.88
C VAL A 12 4.67 -8.09 -2.58
N PRO A 13 3.52 -8.34 -1.94
CA PRO A 13 2.24 -8.10 -2.58
C PRO A 13 1.98 -6.60 -2.78
N PRO A 14 1.17 -6.24 -3.79
CA PRO A 14 0.79 -4.85 -4.02
C PRO A 14 -0.03 -4.30 -2.84
N PRO A 15 -0.18 -2.96 -2.74
CA PRO A 15 -1.04 -2.37 -1.74
C PRO A 15 -2.48 -2.91 -1.80
N LEU A 16 -3.09 -3.05 -0.62
CA LEU A 16 -4.46 -3.53 -0.46
C LEU A 16 -5.37 -2.39 -0.03
N MET A 17 -6.44 -2.14 -0.77
CA MET A 17 -7.48 -1.21 -0.36
C MET A 17 -8.22 -1.72 0.87
N LEU A 18 -8.26 -0.92 1.92
CA LEU A 18 -8.97 -1.22 3.17
C LEU A 18 -10.39 -0.66 3.16
N VAL A 19 -10.53 0.59 2.72
CA VAL A 19 -11.81 1.31 2.70
C VAL A 19 -11.73 2.46 1.70
N SER A 20 -12.87 2.81 1.11
CA SER A 20 -13.05 3.98 0.26
C SER A 20 -14.06 4.97 0.87
N GLY A 21 -14.01 6.22 0.41
CA GLY A 21 -14.87 7.31 0.85
C GLY A 21 -14.18 8.24 1.85
N GLU A 22 -14.92 8.69 2.86
CA GLU A 22 -14.45 9.71 3.82
C GLU A 22 -13.69 9.13 5.04
N PHE A 23 -12.98 8.02 4.87
CA PHE A 23 -12.31 7.30 5.96
C PHE A 23 -10.78 7.33 5.85
N VAL A 24 -10.11 7.65 6.96
CA VAL A 24 -8.65 7.75 7.06
C VAL A 24 -8.14 7.18 8.39
N CYS A 25 -6.83 6.96 8.49
CA CYS A 25 -6.19 6.65 9.77
C CYS A 25 -6.11 7.90 10.67
N PRO A 26 -6.07 7.74 12.00
CA PRO A 26 -5.93 8.86 12.93
C PRO A 26 -4.68 9.70 12.67
N THR A 27 -4.79 11.02 12.84
CA THR A 27 -3.67 11.96 12.67
C THR A 27 -2.47 11.66 13.58
N ARG A 28 -2.68 10.99 14.73
CA ARG A 28 -1.59 10.52 15.61
C ARG A 28 -0.62 9.54 14.94
N ASN A 29 -1.05 8.90 13.85
CA ASN A 29 -0.24 7.95 13.10
C ASN A 29 0.29 8.56 11.80
N LEU A 30 -0.01 9.83 11.52
CA LEU A 30 0.50 10.54 10.35
C LEU A 30 2.02 10.71 10.50
N LEU A 31 2.76 10.52 9.41
CA LEU A 31 4.20 10.69 9.43
C LEU A 31 4.60 12.18 9.48
N ASP A 32 5.67 12.50 10.20
CA ASP A 32 6.05 13.91 10.45
C ASP A 32 6.90 14.53 9.31
N ASN A 33 7.49 13.74 8.39
CA ASN A 33 8.45 14.29 7.42
C ASN A 33 8.61 13.54 6.08
N PRO A 34 7.86 13.94 5.04
CA PRO A 34 6.53 14.54 5.06
C PRO A 34 5.46 13.43 5.09
N GLY A 35 4.45 13.57 5.94
CA GLY A 35 3.28 12.67 5.93
C GLY A 35 2.11 13.15 5.08
N ILE A 36 2.16 14.36 4.51
CA ILE A 36 1.12 14.88 3.63
C ILE A 36 1.78 15.49 2.40
N TYR A 37 1.27 15.12 1.23
CA TYR A 37 1.66 15.67 -0.06
C TYR A 37 0.42 16.16 -0.77
N PHE A 38 0.50 17.35 -1.33
CA PHE A 38 -0.54 17.94 -2.15
C PHE A 38 -0.09 17.94 -3.61
N GLU A 39 -1.05 17.80 -4.51
CA GLU A 39 -0.85 18.10 -5.92
C GLU A 39 -0.39 19.56 -6.09
N SER A 40 0.60 19.74 -6.96
CA SER A 40 1.19 21.04 -7.27
C SER A 40 1.28 21.22 -8.78
N GLU A 41 1.56 22.44 -9.24
CA GLU A 41 1.75 22.71 -10.67
C GLU A 41 2.91 21.90 -11.28
N THR A 42 3.85 21.46 -10.45
CA THR A 42 5.07 20.76 -10.88
C THR A 42 5.04 19.24 -10.68
N GLU A 43 4.12 18.73 -9.85
CA GLU A 43 4.04 17.31 -9.50
C GLU A 43 2.56 16.92 -9.34
N SER A 44 2.10 16.03 -10.22
CA SER A 44 0.78 15.41 -10.08
C SER A 44 0.80 14.43 -8.91
N MET A 45 -0.29 14.39 -8.15
CA MET A 45 -0.43 13.48 -7.01
C MET A 45 -1.27 12.27 -7.39
N GLU A 46 -0.86 11.56 -8.43
CA GLU A 46 -1.52 10.33 -8.88
C GLU A 46 -1.32 9.18 -7.87
N TYR A 47 -2.15 8.15 -7.99
CA TYR A 47 -2.12 6.98 -7.11
C TYR A 47 -0.72 6.35 -7.04
N GLU A 48 -0.08 6.12 -8.19
CA GLU A 48 1.23 5.48 -8.26
C GLU A 48 2.33 6.34 -7.64
N VAL A 49 2.18 7.66 -7.71
CA VAL A 49 3.09 8.62 -7.07
C VAL A 49 2.96 8.53 -5.55
N CYS A 50 1.72 8.47 -5.04
CA CYS A 50 1.47 8.30 -3.61
C CYS A 50 1.98 6.94 -3.10
N GLU A 51 1.74 5.87 -3.85
CA GLU A 51 2.27 4.53 -3.56
C GLU A 51 3.81 4.55 -3.52
N ALA A 52 4.47 5.18 -4.51
CA ALA A 52 5.92 5.29 -4.54
C ALA A 52 6.47 6.09 -3.35
N LYS A 53 5.81 7.19 -2.96
CA LYS A 53 6.19 7.98 -1.77
C LYS A 53 6.09 7.15 -0.50
N CYS A 54 5.02 6.38 -0.32
CA CYS A 54 4.91 5.47 0.81
C CYS A 54 6.00 4.40 0.76
N LYS A 55 6.22 3.74 -0.39
CA LYS A 55 7.27 2.71 -0.53
C LYS A 55 8.66 3.23 -0.12
N ASN A 56 8.99 4.45 -0.51
CA ASN A 56 10.27 5.10 -0.20
C ASN A 56 10.39 5.58 1.26
N HIS A 57 9.32 5.53 2.04
CA HIS A 57 9.33 5.86 3.46
C HIS A 57 9.27 4.57 4.29
N ASP A 58 10.36 4.22 4.97
CA ASP A 58 10.49 2.94 5.69
C ASP A 58 9.38 2.72 6.73
N ASP A 59 8.98 3.78 7.42
CA ASP A 59 7.92 3.72 8.43
C ASP A 59 6.49 3.78 7.87
N CYS A 60 6.29 3.89 6.55
CA CYS A 60 4.94 3.99 5.99
C CYS A 60 4.28 2.61 5.84
N ASN A 61 3.24 2.34 6.61
CA ASN A 61 2.50 1.07 6.52
C ASN A 61 1.13 1.23 5.86
N PHE A 62 0.63 2.47 5.78
CA PHE A 62 -0.65 2.80 5.16
C PHE A 62 -0.51 4.14 4.44
N PHE A 63 -1.25 4.29 3.35
CA PHE A 63 -1.38 5.58 2.69
C PHE A 63 -2.81 5.81 2.28
N TRP A 64 -3.23 7.07 2.26
CA TRP A 64 -4.51 7.49 1.72
C TRP A 64 -4.25 8.35 0.49
N HIS A 65 -5.03 8.11 -0.57
CA HIS A 65 -4.98 8.89 -1.81
C HIS A 65 -6.40 9.31 -2.18
N GLY A 66 -6.58 10.59 -2.50
CA GLY A 66 -7.88 11.10 -2.89
C GLY A 66 -7.93 12.62 -2.94
N THR A 67 -9.14 13.16 -2.90
CA THR A 67 -9.37 14.60 -2.95
C THR A 67 -9.66 15.16 -1.57
N GLN A 68 -8.94 16.23 -1.19
CA GLN A 68 -9.23 17.05 -0.03
C GLN A 68 -9.35 18.51 -0.48
N SER A 69 -10.47 19.17 -0.19
CA SER A 69 -10.67 20.59 -0.52
C SER A 69 -10.37 20.93 -2.00
N SER A 70 -10.81 20.08 -2.93
CA SER A 70 -10.59 20.21 -4.38
C SER A 70 -9.15 20.02 -4.88
N ALA A 71 -8.23 19.56 -4.02
CA ALA A 71 -6.87 19.19 -4.41
C ALA A 71 -6.62 17.69 -4.18
N THR A 72 -5.94 17.04 -5.12
CA THR A 72 -5.49 15.66 -4.93
C THR A 72 -4.41 15.63 -3.87
N THR A 73 -4.58 14.77 -2.86
CA THR A 73 -3.74 14.72 -1.67
C THR A 73 -3.34 13.27 -1.39
N CYS A 74 -2.10 13.08 -0.96
CA CYS A 74 -1.56 11.81 -0.48
C CYS A 74 -1.18 11.97 0.99
N ARG A 75 -1.66 11.07 1.86
CA ARG A 75 -1.31 11.05 3.28
C ARG A 75 -0.64 9.73 3.62
N LEU A 76 0.48 9.78 4.34
CA LEU A 76 1.27 8.61 4.73
C LEU A 76 1.16 8.38 6.24
N PHE A 77 0.94 7.13 6.64
CA PHE A 77 0.74 6.75 8.03
C PHE A 77 1.63 5.59 8.44
N SER A 78 2.13 5.65 9.68
CA SER A 78 2.89 4.57 10.30
C SER A 78 2.03 3.43 10.82
N ALA A 79 0.79 3.72 11.20
CA ALA A 79 -0.15 2.76 11.74
C ALA A 79 -1.61 3.14 11.44
N CYS A 80 -2.51 2.17 11.54
CA CYS A 80 -3.95 2.38 11.39
C CYS A 80 -4.71 1.53 12.40
N ASP A 81 -4.79 2.00 13.64
CA ASP A 81 -5.41 1.30 14.76
C ASP A 81 -6.94 1.47 14.80
N SER A 82 -7.46 2.46 14.09
CA SER A 82 -8.90 2.68 13.92
C SER A 82 -9.16 3.41 12.60
N LEU A 83 -10.40 3.37 12.11
CA LEU A 83 -10.83 4.20 10.98
C LEU A 83 -11.58 5.42 11.53
N VAL A 84 -11.18 6.60 11.08
CA VAL A 84 -11.81 7.87 11.45
C VAL A 84 -12.47 8.44 10.22
N ARG A 85 -13.72 8.89 10.36
CA ARG A 85 -14.40 9.63 9.31
C ARG A 85 -14.00 11.10 9.38
N GLU A 86 -13.47 11.65 8.30
CA GLU A 86 -13.07 13.07 8.20
C GLU A 86 -13.84 13.69 7.03
N MET A 87 -14.79 14.58 7.34
CA MET A 87 -15.68 15.16 6.33
C MET A 87 -14.90 16.04 5.36
N GLY A 88 -15.22 15.94 4.06
CA GLY A 88 -14.54 16.72 3.02
C GLY A 88 -13.25 16.08 2.49
N LEU A 89 -12.98 14.83 2.88
CA LEU A 89 -12.08 13.92 2.19
C LEU A 89 -12.89 12.89 1.42
N GLU A 90 -12.49 12.58 0.20
CA GLU A 90 -13.04 11.48 -0.57
C GLU A 90 -11.87 10.75 -1.26
N GLY A 91 -11.67 9.47 -0.95
CA GLY A 91 -10.53 8.72 -1.49
C GLY A 91 -10.43 7.30 -0.95
N ASP A 92 -9.27 6.68 -1.19
CA ASP A 92 -9.00 5.29 -0.85
C ASP A 92 -7.88 5.20 0.18
N LEU A 93 -8.14 4.44 1.25
CA LEU A 93 -7.13 4.07 2.24
C LEU A 93 -6.55 2.71 1.88
N MET A 94 -5.22 2.67 1.73
CA MET A 94 -4.45 1.52 1.30
C MET A 94 -3.52 1.04 2.42
N ALA A 95 -3.44 -0.26 2.62
CA ALA A 95 -2.38 -0.91 3.39
C ALA A 95 -1.20 -1.26 2.48
N MET A 96 0.02 -1.02 2.95
CA MET A 96 1.25 -1.31 2.24
C MET A 96 1.96 -2.53 2.86
N PRO A 97 1.89 -3.71 2.24
CA PRO A 97 2.67 -4.86 2.67
C PRO A 97 4.17 -4.56 2.58
N ARG A 98 4.89 -4.75 3.68
CA ARG A 98 6.35 -4.61 3.76
C ARG A 98 7.07 -5.95 3.76
N THR A 99 6.40 -6.97 4.25
CA THR A 99 6.96 -8.31 4.34
C THR A 99 6.62 -9.11 3.10
N PRO A 100 7.57 -9.93 2.62
CA PRO A 100 7.28 -10.91 1.59
C PRO A 100 6.15 -11.83 2.02
N GLY A 101 5.20 -12.07 1.13
CA GLY A 101 4.03 -12.86 1.47
C GLY A 101 3.11 -13.09 0.30
N CYS A 102 2.48 -14.26 0.27
CA CYS A 102 1.43 -14.55 -0.70
C CYS A 102 0.08 -14.21 -0.07
N VAL A 103 -0.54 -13.10 -0.49
CA VAL A 103 -1.94 -12.76 -0.17
C VAL A 103 -2.94 -13.45 -1.11
N VAL A 104 -2.54 -14.58 -1.70
CA VAL A 104 -3.42 -15.34 -2.61
C VAL A 104 -4.52 -15.99 -1.78
N ALA A 105 -5.68 -15.33 -1.75
CA ALA A 105 -6.92 -15.91 -1.31
C ALA A 105 -7.49 -16.82 -2.41
N ASN A 106 -7.99 -17.97 -1.99
CA ASN A 106 -8.60 -19.03 -2.79
C ASN A 106 -7.64 -19.92 -3.63
N PRO A 107 -7.09 -21.00 -3.02
CA PRO A 107 -6.26 -21.96 -3.73
C PRO A 107 -7.00 -22.69 -4.86
N ILE A 108 -8.33 -22.79 -4.81
CA ILE A 108 -9.14 -23.43 -5.85
C ILE A 108 -9.18 -22.54 -7.09
N GLU A 109 -9.44 -21.25 -6.92
CA GLU A 109 -9.51 -20.29 -8.03
C GLU A 109 -8.13 -20.01 -8.64
N CYS A 110 -7.10 -19.85 -7.81
CA CYS A 110 -5.71 -19.73 -8.26
C CYS A 110 -5.26 -20.95 -9.09
N PHE A 111 -5.64 -22.16 -8.67
CA PHE A 111 -5.38 -23.38 -9.45
C PHE A 111 -6.13 -23.39 -10.79
N THR A 112 -7.38 -22.94 -10.78
CA THR A 112 -8.24 -22.96 -11.98
C THR A 112 -7.72 -22.02 -13.07
N VAL A 113 -7.12 -20.89 -12.69
CA VAL A 113 -6.59 -19.89 -13.63
C VAL A 113 -5.12 -20.11 -14.00
N SER A 114 -4.26 -20.43 -13.03
CA SER A 114 -2.79 -20.46 -13.24
C SER A 114 -2.19 -21.85 -13.41
N MET A 115 -2.92 -22.91 -13.03
CA MET A 115 -2.47 -24.31 -12.96
C MET A 115 -1.14 -24.56 -12.20
N ARG A 116 -0.62 -23.60 -11.42
CA ARG A 116 0.65 -23.77 -10.70
C ARG A 116 0.42 -23.93 -9.20
N ARG A 117 0.74 -25.11 -8.66
CA ARG A 117 0.88 -25.32 -7.22
C ARG A 117 2.38 -25.29 -6.87
N LYS A 118 2.80 -24.33 -6.04
CA LYS A 118 4.04 -24.46 -5.27
C LYS A 118 3.62 -24.76 -3.83
N TYR A 119 3.82 -26.01 -3.41
CA TYR A 119 3.65 -26.38 -2.02
C TYR A 119 4.88 -25.90 -1.26
N LEU A 120 4.68 -25.27 -0.11
CA LEU A 120 5.74 -25.08 0.86
C LEU A 120 6.08 -26.47 1.42
N THR A 121 7.08 -27.13 0.83
CA THR A 121 7.67 -28.32 1.43
C THR A 121 8.47 -27.86 2.64
N THR A 122 7.91 -28.03 3.83
CA THR A 122 8.67 -27.95 5.07
C THR A 122 9.53 -29.21 5.16
N ALA A 123 10.84 -29.03 5.21
CA ALA A 123 11.82 -30.09 5.47
C ALA A 123 11.90 -30.38 6.97
#